data_AF-A0A7V1E862-F1
#
_entry.id   AF-A0A7V1E862-F1
#
_cell.length_a   1.000
_cell.length_b   1.000
_cell.length_c   1.000
_cell.angle_alpha   90.00
_cell.angle_beta   90.00
_cell.angle_gamma   90.00
#
_symmetry.space_group_name_H-M   'P 1'
#
loop_
_entity.id
_entity.type
_entity.pdbx_description
1 polymer ?
#
loop_
_entity_poly.entity_id
_entity_poly.type
_entity_poly.pdbx_seq_one_letter_code
_entity_poly.pdbx_strand_id
1 'polypeptide(L)'
;LWAVNELGLEDYLRGIAEASHDSPVEHLKVMAIVSRSYAVHHLGNGGRHAGEPFHMKNSQNGNGDDQVYRGYSAEQRLPRIAKAAGDTKGTVVTYQGKPVITPYSTRASGRTRSPAEAGWNYDWPWVKSVPDPDTQGMTRLGHGVGLSGYGSKKRAERGDSAAVILGYYFPGSALGQVDTSSLIIRVSIYGQPVK
;
A
#
# COMPACT_ATOMS: atom_id res chain seq x y z
N LEU A 1 4.62 9.37 -20.93
CA LEU A 1 5.44 9.71 -19.75
C LEU A 1 5.72 11.20 -19.79
N TRP A 2 5.47 11.98 -18.73
CA TRP A 2 5.73 13.42 -18.72
C TRP A 2 7.02 13.76 -17.99
N ALA A 3 7.25 13.13 -16.83
CA ALA A 3 8.48 13.26 -16.05
C ALA A 3 8.76 11.97 -15.27
N VAL A 4 9.99 11.82 -14.79
CA VAL A 4 10.34 10.85 -13.76
C VAL A 4 10.75 11.64 -12.52
N ASN A 5 10.07 11.41 -11.40
CA ASN A 5 10.41 12.00 -10.12
C ASN A 5 11.31 11.04 -9.35
N GLU A 6 12.52 11.47 -9.03
CA GLU A 6 13.50 10.71 -8.26
C GLU A 6 13.59 11.32 -6.85
N LEU A 7 13.35 10.50 -5.83
CA LEU A 7 13.28 10.94 -4.44
C LEU A 7 13.59 9.82 -3.47
N GLY A 8 13.88 10.19 -2.22
CA GLY A 8 13.99 9.22 -1.12
C GLY A 8 12.67 8.50 -0.87
N LEU A 9 12.74 7.24 -0.46
CA LEU A 9 11.55 6.41 -0.24
C LEU A 9 10.55 7.04 0.75
N GLU A 10 11.03 7.67 1.81
CA GLU A 10 10.13 8.29 2.80
C GLU A 10 9.44 9.55 2.27
N ASP A 11 10.08 10.29 1.36
CA ASP A 11 9.47 11.45 0.71
C ASP A 11 8.39 10.99 -0.29
N TYR A 12 8.63 9.88 -0.98
CA TYR A 12 7.62 9.22 -1.80
C TYR A 12 6.37 8.85 -1.01
N LEU A 13 6.55 8.27 0.19
CA LEU A 13 5.42 7.84 1.02
C LEU A 13 4.61 9.02 1.57
N ARG A 14 5.21 10.19 1.78
CA ARG A 14 4.45 11.40 2.14
C ARG A 14 3.55 11.89 1.00
N GLY A 15 3.87 11.55 -0.24
CA GLY A 15 3.07 11.87 -1.43
C GLY A 15 2.03 10.80 -1.81
N ILE A 16 1.89 9.71 -1.04
CA ILE A 16 0.87 8.67 -1.27
C ILE A 16 -0.53 9.17 -0.88
N ALA A 17 -1.54 8.83 -1.68
CA ALA A 17 -2.93 9.24 -1.49
C ALA A 17 -3.92 8.07 -1.63
N GLU A 18 -3.59 6.94 -1.00
CA GLU A 18 -4.37 5.68 -1.02
C GLU A 18 -5.49 5.62 0.03
N ALA A 19 -5.58 6.65 0.89
CA ALA A 19 -6.57 6.74 1.96
C ALA A 19 -7.19 8.15 2.02
N SER A 20 -8.39 8.25 2.59
CA SER A 20 -8.99 9.55 2.90
C SER A 20 -8.27 10.20 4.08
N HIS A 21 -8.01 11.50 4.00
CA HIS A 21 -7.33 12.29 5.02
C HIS A 21 -7.89 12.08 6.44
N ASP A 22 -9.22 11.99 6.55
CA ASP A 22 -9.91 11.91 7.84
C ASP A 22 -10.04 10.51 8.43
N SER A 23 -9.45 9.51 7.78
CA SER A 23 -9.50 8.13 8.27
C SER A 23 -8.82 8.00 9.65
N PRO A 24 -9.20 6.99 10.45
CA PRO A 24 -8.56 6.73 11.74
C PRO A 24 -7.03 6.63 11.61
N VAL A 25 -6.31 7.13 12.62
CA VAL A 25 -4.84 7.19 12.57
C VAL A 25 -4.20 5.81 12.36
N GLU A 26 -4.75 4.76 12.98
CA GLU A 26 -4.22 3.40 12.81
C GLU A 26 -4.45 2.88 11.38
N HIS A 27 -5.55 3.26 10.71
CA HIS A 27 -5.74 2.94 9.30
C HIS A 27 -4.73 3.70 8.40
N LEU A 28 -4.46 4.98 8.70
CA LEU A 28 -3.45 5.73 7.95
C LEU A 28 -2.05 5.11 8.11
N LYS A 29 -1.71 4.62 9.30
CA LYS A 29 -0.47 3.87 9.55
C LYS A 29 -0.45 2.55 8.78
N VAL A 30 -1.56 1.80 8.75
CA VAL A 30 -1.69 0.58 7.94
C VAL A 30 -1.36 0.88 6.48
N MET A 31 -1.97 1.93 5.91
CA MET A 31 -1.76 2.30 4.51
C MET A 31 -0.31 2.72 4.24
N ALA A 32 0.31 3.48 5.14
CA ALA A 32 1.73 3.81 5.03
C ALA A 32 2.65 2.57 5.04
N ILE A 33 2.40 1.62 5.95
CA ILE A 33 3.20 0.40 6.10
C ILE A 33 3.05 -0.53 4.89
N VAL A 34 1.83 -0.79 4.41
CA VAL A 34 1.65 -1.62 3.20
C VAL A 34 2.21 -0.92 1.97
N SER A 35 2.11 0.40 1.89
CA SER A 35 2.71 1.14 0.78
C SER A 35 4.24 1.07 0.79
N ARG A 36 4.87 1.18 1.97
CA ARG A 36 6.31 1.02 2.12
C ARG A 36 6.76 -0.39 1.77
N SER A 37 6.07 -1.41 2.28
CA SER A 37 6.41 -2.82 2.04
C SER A 37 6.35 -3.16 0.55
N TYR A 38 5.33 -2.65 -0.13
CA TYR A 38 5.18 -2.74 -1.58
C TYR A 38 6.36 -2.09 -2.33
N ALA A 39 6.71 -0.86 -1.99
CA ALA A 39 7.82 -0.14 -2.63
C ALA A 39 9.18 -0.83 -2.39
N VAL A 40 9.47 -1.23 -1.15
CA VAL A 40 10.71 -1.94 -0.77
C VAL A 40 10.83 -3.27 -1.51
N HIS A 41 9.75 -4.05 -1.55
CA HIS A 41 9.73 -5.33 -2.25
C HIS A 41 10.10 -5.18 -3.73
N HIS A 42 9.51 -4.20 -4.42
CA HIS A 42 9.80 -3.98 -5.83
C HIS A 42 11.19 -3.37 -6.07
N LEU A 43 11.65 -2.44 -5.24
CA LEU A 43 13.00 -1.90 -5.33
C LEU A 43 14.08 -2.99 -5.20
N GLY A 44 13.89 -3.95 -4.29
CA GLY A 44 14.76 -5.12 -4.15
C GLY A 44 14.83 -6.00 -5.39
N ASN A 45 13.86 -5.89 -6.30
CA ASN A 45 13.75 -6.64 -7.55
C ASN A 45 14.06 -5.78 -8.80
N GLY A 46 14.70 -4.61 -8.64
CA GLY A 46 15.04 -3.70 -9.74
C GLY A 46 13.90 -2.79 -10.21
N GLY A 47 12.80 -2.72 -9.45
CA GLY A 47 11.58 -1.99 -9.77
C GLY A 47 10.46 -2.90 -10.27
N ARG A 48 9.23 -2.38 -10.32
CA ARG A 48 8.08 -3.12 -10.86
C ARG A 48 8.09 -3.17 -12.40
N HIS A 49 8.59 -2.13 -13.04
CA HIS A 49 8.66 -2.00 -14.49
C HIS A 49 10.11 -2.19 -14.95
N ALA A 50 10.60 -3.43 -14.91
CA ALA A 50 11.98 -3.74 -15.29
C ALA A 50 12.27 -3.29 -16.74
N GLY A 51 13.41 -2.62 -16.94
CA GLY A 51 13.82 -2.07 -18.24
C GLY A 51 13.31 -0.65 -18.51
N GLU A 52 12.40 -0.12 -17.69
CA GLU A 52 11.96 1.28 -17.77
C GLU A 52 12.89 2.21 -16.96
N PRO A 53 12.94 3.52 -17.27
CA PRO A 53 13.73 4.49 -16.51
C PRO A 53 13.14 4.82 -15.13
N PHE A 54 12.04 4.17 -14.73
CA PHE A 54 11.35 4.37 -13.47
C PHE A 54 11.03 3.02 -12.79
N HIS A 55 10.95 3.01 -11.46
CA HIS A 55 10.62 1.83 -10.68
C HIS A 55 9.10 1.63 -10.56
N MET A 56 8.34 2.74 -10.49
CA MET A 56 6.88 2.75 -10.29
C MET A 56 6.18 3.77 -11.21
N LYS A 57 4.89 3.58 -11.43
CA LYS A 57 3.94 4.48 -12.07
C LYS A 57 3.10 5.20 -11.04
N ASN A 58 2.84 6.49 -11.24
CA ASN A 58 1.83 7.18 -10.45
C ASN A 58 0.43 6.77 -10.94
N SER A 59 -0.25 5.87 -10.21
CA SER A 59 -1.63 5.54 -10.60
C SER A 59 -2.51 6.78 -10.46
N GLN A 60 -3.17 7.18 -11.54
CA GLN A 60 -3.96 8.40 -11.56
C GLN A 60 -5.34 8.22 -10.92
N ASN A 61 -5.93 7.02 -10.99
CA ASN A 61 -7.29 6.71 -10.55
C ASN A 61 -7.46 5.27 -10.03
N GLY A 62 -6.40 4.63 -9.51
CA GLY A 62 -6.48 3.24 -9.07
C GLY A 62 -6.79 2.27 -10.22
N ASN A 63 -6.36 2.61 -11.44
CA ASN A 63 -6.53 1.85 -12.67
C ASN A 63 -5.76 0.51 -12.70
N GLY A 64 -5.17 0.09 -11.58
CA GLY A 64 -4.42 -1.16 -11.48
C GLY A 64 -2.98 -1.09 -11.96
N ASP A 65 -2.45 0.11 -12.26
CA ASP A 65 -1.02 0.32 -12.51
C ASP A 65 -0.25 0.10 -11.21
N ASP A 66 0.19 1.12 -10.46
CA ASP A 66 0.84 0.94 -9.15
C ASP A 66 0.10 1.72 -8.05
N GLN A 67 0.83 2.46 -7.21
CA GLN A 67 0.25 3.19 -6.08
C GLN A 67 -0.22 4.59 -6.50
N VAL A 68 -1.26 5.10 -5.85
CA VAL A 68 -1.75 6.47 -6.07
C VAL A 68 -0.78 7.47 -5.45
N TYR A 69 0.18 7.93 -6.26
CA TYR A 69 1.17 8.94 -5.91
C TYR A 69 0.83 10.31 -6.49
N ARG A 70 0.71 11.32 -5.64
CA ARG A 70 0.33 12.70 -5.99
C ARG A 70 1.41 13.74 -5.64
N GLY A 71 2.59 13.27 -5.22
CA GLY A 71 3.77 14.09 -4.91
C GLY A 71 3.55 15.10 -3.79
N TYR A 72 4.39 16.14 -3.77
CA TYR A 72 4.40 17.16 -2.71
C TYR A 72 3.04 17.87 -2.51
N SER A 73 2.23 17.99 -3.56
CA SER A 73 0.87 18.55 -3.44
C SER A 73 -0.05 17.73 -2.53
N ALA A 74 0.16 16.42 -2.43
CA ALA A 74 -0.58 15.56 -1.52
C ALA A 74 -0.06 15.70 -0.10
N GLU A 75 1.25 15.83 0.12
CA GLU A 75 1.81 16.07 1.44
C GLU A 75 1.20 17.32 2.10
N GLN A 76 1.10 18.43 1.35
CA GLN A 76 0.51 19.67 1.83
C GLN A 76 -1.00 19.56 2.10
N ARG A 77 -1.74 18.84 1.24
CA ARG A 77 -3.21 18.71 1.35
C ARG A 77 -3.66 17.60 2.29
N LEU A 78 -2.80 16.61 2.55
CA LEU A 78 -3.09 15.41 3.32
C LEU A 78 -2.10 15.24 4.48
N PRO A 79 -1.89 16.25 5.36
CA PRO A 79 -0.81 16.23 6.35
C PRO A 79 -0.90 15.06 7.35
N ARG A 80 -2.09 14.51 7.61
CA ARG A 80 -2.29 13.33 8.46
C ARG A 80 -1.73 12.05 7.84
N ILE A 81 -1.77 11.93 6.50
CA ILE A 81 -1.19 10.81 5.77
C ILE A 81 0.33 10.93 5.79
N ALA A 82 0.86 12.12 5.49
CA ALA A 82 2.29 12.39 5.59
C ALA A 82 2.83 12.16 7.00
N LYS A 83 2.07 12.56 8.04
CA LYS A 83 2.38 12.26 9.43
C LYS A 83 2.40 10.76 9.70
N ALA A 84 1.40 10.00 9.25
CA ALA A 84 1.37 8.54 9.41
C ALA A 84 2.54 7.84 8.70
N ALA A 85 2.96 8.34 7.53
CA ALA A 85 4.17 7.88 6.86
C ALA A 85 5.41 8.11 7.72
N GLY A 86 5.57 9.32 8.28
CA GLY A 86 6.67 9.66 9.20
C GLY A 86 6.65 8.86 10.51
N ASP A 87 5.49 8.72 11.15
CA ASP A 87 5.28 7.96 12.39
C ASP A 87 5.60 6.46 12.22
N THR A 88 5.60 5.96 10.99
CA THR A 88 5.88 4.56 10.65
C THR A 88 7.16 4.39 9.83
N LYS A 89 8.04 5.41 9.80
CA LYS A 89 9.30 5.38 9.04
C LYS A 89 10.02 4.04 9.22
N GLY A 90 10.49 3.45 8.13
CA GLY A 90 11.18 2.16 8.12
C GLY A 90 10.33 0.92 8.45
N THR A 91 9.08 1.09 8.88
CA THR A 91 8.21 -0.04 9.26
C THR A 91 7.61 -0.71 8.02
N VAL A 92 7.84 -2.02 7.89
CA VAL A 92 7.33 -2.87 6.81
C VAL A 92 6.71 -4.15 7.35
N VAL A 93 5.89 -4.80 6.53
CA VAL A 93 5.45 -6.18 6.74
C VAL A 93 6.56 -7.12 6.29
N THR A 94 6.83 -8.12 7.10
CA THR A 94 7.87 -9.13 6.87
C THR A 94 7.31 -10.54 6.99
N TYR A 95 7.88 -11.46 6.24
CA TYR A 95 7.69 -12.90 6.41
C TYR A 95 9.05 -13.54 6.52
N GLN A 96 9.28 -14.34 7.57
CA GLN A 96 10.59 -14.93 7.88
C GLN A 96 11.72 -13.87 7.91
N GLY A 97 11.42 -12.70 8.49
CA GLY A 97 12.37 -11.59 8.62
C GLY A 97 12.67 -10.79 7.35
N LYS A 98 12.09 -11.16 6.20
CA LYS A 98 12.30 -10.46 4.92
C LYS A 98 11.08 -9.57 4.59
N PRO A 99 11.28 -8.33 4.10
CA PRO A 99 10.18 -7.49 3.60
C PRO A 99 9.39 -8.20 2.50
N VAL A 100 8.06 -8.07 2.53
CA VAL A 100 7.18 -8.77 1.60
C VAL A 100 6.21 -7.84 0.88
N ILE A 101 5.72 -8.30 -0.28
CA ILE A 101 4.62 -7.65 -0.99
C ILE A 101 3.34 -7.69 -0.15
N THR A 102 2.60 -6.59 -0.14
CA THR A 102 1.34 -6.45 0.59
C THR A 102 0.26 -5.94 -0.34
N PRO A 103 -0.38 -6.81 -1.15
CA PRO A 103 -1.49 -6.39 -2.00
C PRO A 103 -2.63 -5.81 -1.16
N TYR A 104 -3.26 -4.76 -1.66
CA TYR A 104 -4.41 -4.13 -1.00
C TYR A 104 -5.41 -3.63 -2.04
N SER A 105 -6.69 -3.61 -1.67
CA SER A 105 -7.78 -3.11 -2.51
C SER A 105 -8.77 -2.31 -1.69
N THR A 106 -9.59 -1.49 -2.33
CA THR A 106 -10.56 -0.64 -1.61
C THR A 106 -11.54 -1.46 -0.77
N ARG A 107 -12.12 -2.53 -1.32
CA ARG A 107 -13.19 -3.34 -0.69
C ARG A 107 -13.15 -4.80 -1.13
N ALA A 108 -13.48 -5.74 -0.25
CA ALA A 108 -13.34 -7.18 -0.50
C ALA A 108 -14.66 -7.97 -0.69
N SER A 109 -15.83 -7.40 -0.36
CA SER A 109 -17.14 -8.07 -0.48
C SER A 109 -17.32 -9.28 0.47
N GLY A 110 -17.00 -9.11 1.75
CA GLY A 110 -17.24 -10.10 2.80
C GLY A 110 -16.05 -11.00 3.13
N ARG A 111 -15.10 -11.16 2.21
CA ARG A 111 -13.80 -11.81 2.43
C ARG A 111 -12.80 -11.41 1.37
N THR A 112 -11.52 -11.43 1.73
CA THR A 112 -10.42 -11.19 0.80
C THR A 112 -10.19 -12.43 -0.06
N ARG A 113 -9.33 -12.33 -1.08
CA ARG A 113 -8.93 -13.42 -1.98
C ARG A 113 -7.46 -13.76 -1.77
N SER A 114 -7.13 -15.02 -1.98
CA SER A 114 -5.76 -15.45 -2.26
C SER A 114 -5.32 -15.00 -3.66
N PRO A 115 -4.00 -15.00 -3.96
CA PRO A 115 -3.50 -14.77 -5.31
C PRO A 115 -4.12 -15.73 -6.34
N ALA A 116 -4.18 -17.03 -6.03
CA ALA A 116 -4.73 -18.05 -6.92
C ALA A 116 -6.21 -17.80 -7.26
N GLU A 117 -7.04 -17.45 -6.28
CA GLU A 117 -8.43 -17.07 -6.53
C GLU A 117 -8.56 -15.87 -7.47
N ALA A 118 -7.59 -14.94 -7.45
CA ALA A 118 -7.51 -13.78 -8.33
C ALA A 118 -6.87 -14.08 -9.70
N GLY A 119 -6.50 -15.33 -9.98
CA GLY A 119 -5.80 -15.72 -11.20
C GLY A 119 -4.34 -15.30 -11.24
N TRP A 120 -3.75 -14.97 -10.08
CA TRP A 120 -2.33 -14.62 -9.98
C TRP A 120 -1.51 -15.87 -9.72
N ASN A 121 -0.44 -16.07 -10.50
CA ASN A 121 0.48 -17.19 -10.34
C ASN A 121 1.57 -16.89 -9.29
N TYR A 122 1.16 -16.63 -8.06
CA TYR A 122 2.05 -16.38 -6.93
C TYR A 122 1.67 -17.25 -5.73
N ASP A 123 2.67 -17.83 -5.08
CA ASP A 123 2.52 -18.50 -3.79
C ASP A 123 3.15 -17.62 -2.70
N TRP A 124 2.32 -16.75 -2.12
CA TRP A 124 2.71 -15.88 -1.01
C TRP A 124 2.02 -16.38 0.27
N PRO A 125 2.72 -17.11 1.16
CA PRO A 125 2.11 -17.74 2.34
C PRO A 125 1.39 -16.77 3.28
N TRP A 126 1.78 -15.49 3.27
CA TRP A 126 1.17 -14.41 4.06
C TRP A 126 -0.04 -13.75 3.38
N VAL A 127 -0.40 -14.12 2.14
CA VAL A 127 -1.53 -13.55 1.40
C VAL A 127 -2.59 -14.63 1.19
N LYS A 128 -3.44 -14.80 2.20
CA LYS A 128 -4.54 -15.78 2.19
C LYS A 128 -5.89 -15.08 2.18
N SER A 129 -6.93 -15.80 1.75
CA SER A 129 -8.31 -15.34 1.94
C SER A 129 -8.62 -15.31 3.45
N VAL A 130 -9.05 -14.15 3.93
CA VAL A 130 -9.52 -13.95 5.31
C VAL A 130 -10.92 -13.34 5.29
N PRO A 131 -11.75 -13.59 6.31
CA PRO A 131 -13.05 -12.92 6.43
C PRO A 131 -12.90 -11.39 6.43
N ASP A 132 -13.89 -10.70 5.90
CA ASP A 132 -13.98 -9.24 5.91
C ASP A 132 -15.45 -8.82 6.13
N PRO A 133 -16.04 -9.15 7.30
CA PRO A 133 -17.47 -9.04 7.54
C PRO A 133 -17.99 -7.61 7.39
N ASP A 134 -17.14 -6.61 7.62
CA ASP A 134 -17.45 -5.19 7.44
C ASP A 134 -17.77 -4.81 5.98
N THR A 135 -17.38 -5.63 5.01
CA THR A 135 -17.73 -5.43 3.59
C THR A 135 -18.73 -6.45 3.06
N GLN A 136 -19.37 -7.23 3.94
CA GLN A 136 -20.43 -8.17 3.56
C GLN A 136 -21.57 -7.45 2.85
N GLY A 137 -21.99 -7.97 1.69
CA GLY A 137 -23.05 -7.37 0.87
C GLY A 137 -22.64 -6.12 0.08
N MET A 138 -21.40 -5.66 0.20
CA MET A 138 -20.88 -4.54 -0.61
C MET A 138 -20.22 -5.05 -1.88
N THR A 139 -20.38 -4.34 -3.00
CA THR A 139 -19.65 -4.63 -4.23
C THR A 139 -18.14 -4.51 -4.01
N ARG A 140 -17.39 -5.55 -4.40
CA ARG A 140 -15.92 -5.55 -4.39
C ARG A 140 -15.39 -4.44 -5.30
N LEU A 141 -14.40 -3.68 -4.81
CA LEU A 141 -13.66 -2.69 -5.61
C LEU A 141 -12.17 -2.99 -5.52
N GLY A 142 -11.56 -3.28 -6.67
CA GLY A 142 -10.18 -3.77 -6.78
C GLY A 142 -10.11 -5.30 -6.91
N HIS A 143 -8.89 -5.82 -6.87
CA HIS A 143 -8.62 -7.26 -7.03
C HIS A 143 -9.10 -8.09 -5.82
N GLY A 144 -9.16 -7.47 -4.64
CA GLY A 144 -9.61 -8.09 -3.38
C GLY A 144 -8.57 -9.01 -2.72
N VAL A 145 -7.35 -9.05 -3.25
CA VAL A 145 -6.24 -9.84 -2.73
C VAL A 145 -5.57 -9.10 -1.57
N GLY A 146 -5.26 -9.80 -0.49
CA GLY A 146 -4.58 -9.23 0.68
C GLY A 146 -5.49 -8.33 1.51
N LEU A 147 -5.10 -7.08 1.74
CA LEU A 147 -5.79 -6.17 2.66
C LEU A 147 -7.02 -5.49 2.02
N SER A 148 -8.15 -5.47 2.74
CA SER A 148 -9.32 -4.64 2.44
C SER A 148 -9.16 -3.27 3.09
N GLY A 149 -9.10 -2.20 2.29
CA GLY A 149 -8.97 -0.82 2.80
C GLY A 149 -10.15 -0.42 3.69
N TYR A 150 -11.38 -0.73 3.25
CA TYR A 150 -12.59 -0.46 4.04
C TYR A 150 -12.63 -1.26 5.34
N GLY A 151 -12.34 -2.56 5.28
CA GLY A 151 -12.32 -3.40 6.49
C GLY A 151 -11.21 -2.99 7.47
N SER A 152 -10.03 -2.65 6.97
CA SER A 152 -8.94 -2.05 7.75
C SER A 152 -9.39 -0.76 8.45
N LYS A 153 -10.08 0.12 7.73
CA LYS A 153 -10.66 1.34 8.32
C LYS A 153 -11.65 1.01 9.44
N LYS A 154 -12.56 0.06 9.23
CA LYS A 154 -13.55 -0.36 10.24
C LYS A 154 -12.90 -0.99 11.49
N ARG A 155 -11.85 -1.78 11.31
CA ARG A 155 -11.05 -2.30 12.43
C ARG A 155 -10.40 -1.17 13.24
N ALA A 156 -9.80 -0.19 12.55
CA ALA A 156 -9.23 0.97 13.22
C ALA A 156 -10.28 1.84 13.94
N GLU A 157 -11.50 1.98 13.39
CA GLU A 157 -12.63 2.64 14.06
C GLU A 157 -13.04 1.91 15.35
N ARG A 158 -12.85 0.59 15.43
CA ARG A 158 -13.07 -0.22 16.63
C ARG A 158 -11.88 -0.23 17.61
N GLY A 159 -10.79 0.45 17.30
CA GLY A 159 -9.61 0.58 18.17
C GLY A 159 -8.50 -0.42 17.91
N ASP A 160 -8.57 -1.25 16.86
CA ASP A 160 -7.44 -2.12 16.51
C ASP A 160 -6.22 -1.27 16.10
N SER A 161 -5.04 -1.63 16.60
CA SER A 161 -3.78 -1.01 16.18
C SER A 161 -3.37 -1.46 14.78
N ALA A 162 -2.50 -0.70 14.12
CA ALA A 162 -1.98 -1.06 12.80
C ALA A 162 -1.33 -2.45 12.78
N ALA A 163 -0.64 -2.85 13.85
CA ALA A 163 -0.04 -4.18 13.99
C ALA A 163 -1.10 -5.29 14.03
N VAL A 164 -2.20 -5.08 14.77
CA VAL A 164 -3.31 -6.05 14.85
C VAL A 164 -4.01 -6.18 13.49
N ILE A 165 -4.27 -5.05 12.82
CA ILE A 165 -4.92 -5.03 11.50
C ILE A 165 -4.05 -5.75 10.46
N LEU A 166 -2.74 -5.46 10.42
CA LEU A 166 -1.83 -6.07 9.46
C LEU A 166 -1.63 -7.57 9.73
N GLY A 167 -1.51 -7.98 10.99
CA GLY A 167 -1.44 -9.40 11.36
C GLY A 167 -2.71 -10.17 10.98
N TYR A 168 -3.88 -9.51 10.97
CA TYR A 168 -5.13 -10.12 10.51
C TYR A 168 -5.16 -10.33 8.99
N TYR A 169 -4.85 -9.30 8.20
CA TYR A 169 -4.93 -9.38 6.73
C TYR A 169 -3.74 -10.11 6.10
N PHE A 170 -2.60 -10.19 6.80
CA PHE A 170 -1.40 -10.90 6.34
C PHE A 170 -0.98 -11.97 7.36
N PRO A 171 -1.73 -13.07 7.50
CA PRO A 171 -1.50 -14.06 8.55
C PRO A 171 -0.12 -14.71 8.45
N GLY A 172 0.55 -14.88 9.59
CA GLY A 172 1.91 -15.43 9.65
C GLY A 172 3.03 -14.44 9.28
N SER A 173 2.68 -13.19 8.95
CA SER A 173 3.63 -12.09 8.83
C SER A 173 3.89 -11.40 10.18
N ALA A 174 4.92 -10.56 10.23
CA ALA A 174 5.24 -9.69 11.36
C ALA A 174 5.64 -8.31 10.87
N LEU A 175 5.59 -7.30 11.74
CA LEU A 175 6.21 -6.01 11.44
C LEU A 175 7.73 -6.09 11.65
N GLY A 176 8.47 -5.48 10.74
CA GLY A 176 9.92 -5.35 10.81
C GLY A 176 10.37 -3.92 10.48
N GLN A 177 11.66 -3.68 10.67
CA GLN A 177 12.32 -2.41 10.33
C GLN A 177 13.28 -2.61 9.17
N VAL A 178 13.28 -1.66 8.25
CA VAL A 178 14.28 -1.55 7.18
C VAL A 178 14.92 -0.17 7.22
N ASP A 179 16.22 -0.11 6.94
CA ASP A 179 16.88 1.16 6.69
C ASP A 179 16.44 1.70 5.33
N THR A 180 15.77 2.86 5.35
CA THR A 180 15.26 3.54 4.15
C THR A 180 16.12 4.71 3.71
N SER A 181 17.22 5.00 4.43
CA SER A 181 18.04 6.20 4.21
C SER A 181 18.72 6.23 2.83
N SER A 182 19.07 5.08 2.28
CA SER A 182 19.71 4.92 0.97
C SER A 182 18.75 4.52 -0.15
N LEU A 183 17.47 4.30 0.17
CA LEU A 183 16.48 3.82 -0.81
C LEU A 183 15.94 4.98 -1.64
N ILE A 184 16.32 4.99 -2.92
CA ILE A 184 15.82 5.93 -3.92
C ILE A 184 14.75 5.26 -4.77
N ILE A 185 13.63 5.96 -4.97
CA ILE A 185 12.55 5.53 -5.85
C ILE A 185 12.39 6.51 -7.00
N ARG A 186 12.26 5.96 -8.21
CA ARG A 186 11.96 6.70 -9.44
C ARG A 186 10.52 6.42 -9.83
N VAL A 187 9.69 7.46 -9.85
CA VAL A 187 8.25 7.33 -10.12
C VAL A 187 7.92 8.08 -11.40
N SER A 188 7.36 7.40 -12.38
CA SER A 188 6.84 8.06 -13.57
C SER A 188 5.63 8.92 -13.22
N ILE A 189 5.62 10.13 -13.76
CA ILE A 189 4.53 11.09 -13.67
C ILE A 189 3.85 11.15 -15.04
N TYR A 190 2.60 10.74 -15.08
CA TYR A 190 1.68 11.00 -16.17
C TYR A 190 0.81 12.20 -15.75
N GLY A 191 0.66 13.21 -16.63
CA GLY A 191 -0.24 14.34 -16.38
C GLY A 191 -1.70 13.91 -16.35
N GLN A 192 -2.53 14.53 -15.51
CA GLN A 192 -3.99 14.40 -15.63
C GLN A 192 -4.39 14.97 -17.00
N PRO A 193 -5.31 14.36 -17.76
CA PRO A 193 -5.93 15.10 -18.85
C PRO A 193 -6.52 16.38 -18.26
N VAL A 194 -6.06 17.53 -18.75
CA VAL A 194 -6.69 18.81 -18.46
C VAL A 194 -8.13 18.67 -18.95
N LYS A 195 -9.08 18.71 -18.03
CA LYS A 195 -10.50 18.86 -18.37
C LYS A 195 -10.83 20.32 -18.49
#